data_AF-A0A949ALE3-F1
#
_entry.id   AF-A0A949ALE3-F1
#
_cell.length_a   1.000
_cell.length_b   1.000
_cell.length_c   1.000
_cell.angle_alpha   90.00
_cell.angle_beta   90.00
_cell.angle_gamma   90.00
#
_symmetry.space_group_name_H-M   'P 1'
#
loop_
_entity.id
_entity.type
_entity.pdbx_description
1 polymer ?
#
loop_
_entity_poly.entity_id
_entity_poly.type
_entity_poly.pdbx_seq_one_letter_code
_entity_poly.pdbx_strand_id
1 'polypeptide(L)'
;MENKIKHLEMIQGVINRMASNSFLLKGWSVVLVSALFALSAKETNIFFIYLAFFPALSFWELDGYFLWQERLYRKLYDKVRKMSESEIDFSMDTSTVNKEVKPWVCVTFSKTLRIFHGTIVGAIVIVMLLIILQRG
;
A
#
# COMPACT_ATOMS: atom_id res chain seq x y z
N MET A 1 -24.31 -5.98 -24.55
CA MET A 1 -23.91 -5.22 -23.36
C MET A 1 -23.43 -6.12 -22.22
N GLU A 2 -23.76 -7.42 -22.26
CA GLU A 2 -23.39 -8.38 -21.23
C GLU A 2 -21.88 -8.56 -21.09
N ASN A 3 -21.13 -8.58 -22.20
CA ASN A 3 -19.68 -8.78 -22.15
C ASN A 3 -18.99 -7.60 -21.49
N LYS A 4 -19.39 -6.37 -21.85
CA LYS A 4 -18.86 -5.15 -21.22
C LYS A 4 -19.12 -5.14 -19.72
N ILE A 5 -20.35 -5.44 -19.30
CA ILE A 5 -20.71 -5.46 -17.87
C ILE A 5 -19.82 -6.46 -17.13
N LYS A 6 -19.72 -7.71 -17.64
CA LYS A 6 -18.86 -8.73 -17.05
C LYS A 6 -17.40 -8.29 -16.97
N HIS A 7 -16.86 -7.67 -18.03
CA HIS A 7 -15.47 -7.21 -18.03
C HIS A 7 -15.23 -6.12 -16.98
N LEU A 8 -16.14 -5.14 -16.87
CA LEU A 8 -16.09 -4.11 -15.84
C LEU A 8 -16.18 -4.71 -14.43
N GLU A 9 -17.03 -5.71 -14.20
CA GLU A 9 -17.13 -6.42 -12.92
C GLU A 9 -15.84 -7.16 -12.56
N MET A 10 -15.19 -7.82 -13.52
CA MET A 10 -13.90 -8.46 -13.28
C MET A 10 -12.83 -7.43 -12.88
N ILE A 11 -12.75 -6.30 -13.59
CA ILE A 11 -11.79 -5.22 -13.27
C ILE A 11 -12.09 -4.65 -11.89
N GLN A 12 -13.37 -4.39 -11.56
CA GLN A 12 -13.77 -3.94 -10.24
C GLN A 12 -13.41 -4.94 -9.15
N GLY A 13 -13.52 -6.24 -9.42
CA GLY A 13 -13.06 -7.30 -8.54
C GLY A 13 -11.55 -7.22 -8.24
N VAL A 14 -10.72 -6.89 -9.24
CA VAL A 14 -9.29 -6.64 -9.03
C VAL A 14 -9.07 -5.40 -8.17
N ILE A 15 -9.73 -4.29 -8.47
CA ILE A 15 -9.65 -3.03 -7.70
C ILE A 15 -9.98 -3.28 -6.22
N ASN A 16 -11.05 -4.01 -5.94
CA ASN A 16 -11.46 -4.36 -4.57
C ASN A 16 -10.38 -5.18 -3.85
N ARG A 17 -9.75 -6.15 -4.53
CA ARG A 17 -8.63 -6.93 -3.95
C ARG A 17 -7.42 -6.05 -3.65
N MET A 18 -7.06 -5.11 -4.53
CA MET A 18 -5.94 -4.19 -4.29
C MET A 18 -6.21 -3.28 -3.08
N ALA A 19 -7.43 -2.73 -2.98
CA ALA A 19 -7.85 -1.92 -1.84
C ALA A 19 -7.83 -2.71 -0.52
N SER A 20 -8.34 -3.95 -0.53
CA SER A 20 -8.32 -4.83 0.64
C SER A 20 -6.91 -5.19 1.08
N ASN A 21 -6.01 -5.55 0.14
CA ASN A 21 -4.62 -5.85 0.47
C ASN A 21 -3.87 -4.62 1.01
N SER A 22 -4.09 -3.44 0.40
CA SER A 22 -3.58 -2.16 0.89
C SER A 22 -4.04 -1.86 2.32
N PHE A 23 -5.31 -2.12 2.64
CA PHE A 23 -5.83 -1.96 4.00
C PHE A 23 -5.23 -2.96 5.00
N LEU A 24 -5.12 -4.23 4.61
CA LEU A 24 -4.51 -5.28 5.46
C LEU A 24 -3.06 -4.96 5.81
N LEU A 25 -2.26 -4.47 4.86
CA LEU A 25 -0.87 -4.07 5.12
C LEU A 25 -0.76 -2.94 6.15
N LYS A 26 -1.67 -1.97 6.10
CA LYS A 26 -1.72 -0.89 7.11
C LYS A 26 -1.99 -1.46 8.50
N GLY A 27 -2.93 -2.40 8.61
CA GLY A 27 -3.23 -3.11 9.86
C GLY A 27 -2.02 -3.87 10.40
N TRP A 28 -1.40 -4.71 9.56
CA TRP A 28 -0.22 -5.49 9.95
C TRP A 28 0.99 -4.63 10.32
N SER A 29 1.15 -3.47 9.69
CA SER A 29 2.18 -2.50 10.06
C SER A 29 2.04 -2.01 11.49
N VAL A 30 0.82 -1.59 11.87
CA VAL A 30 0.55 -1.16 13.25
C VAL A 30 0.76 -2.30 14.25
N VAL A 31 0.29 -3.52 13.91
CA VAL A 31 0.42 -4.69 14.80
C VAL A 31 1.88 -5.07 15.03
N LEU A 32 2.68 -5.25 13.98
CA LEU A 32 4.08 -5.68 14.11
C LEU A 32 4.94 -4.62 14.80
N VAL A 33 4.75 -3.34 14.47
CA VAL A 33 5.49 -2.25 15.13
C VAL A 33 5.14 -2.18 16.62
N SER A 34 3.85 -2.29 16.97
CA SER A 34 3.40 -2.29 18.37
C SER A 34 3.96 -3.49 19.15
N ALA A 35 4.00 -4.68 18.54
CA ALA A 35 4.57 -5.87 19.15
C ALA A 35 6.08 -5.72 19.42
N LEU A 36 6.82 -5.13 18.48
CA LEU A 36 8.25 -4.86 18.64
C LEU A 36 8.53 -3.79 19.70
N PHE A 37 7.67 -2.77 19.82
CA PHE A 37 7.75 -1.82 20.94
C PHE A 37 7.53 -2.50 22.29
N ALA A 38 6.50 -3.34 22.40
CA ALA A 38 6.24 -4.08 23.63
C ALA A 38 7.42 -4.99 24.00
N LEU A 39 8.02 -5.67 23.01
CA LEU A 39 9.18 -6.52 23.22
C LEU A 39 10.43 -5.72 23.63
N SER A 40 10.67 -4.57 23.00
CA SER A 40 11.77 -3.67 23.38
C SER A 40 11.65 -3.16 24.81
N ALA A 41 10.42 -2.84 25.25
CA ALA A 41 10.17 -2.37 26.60
C ALA A 41 10.40 -3.49 27.63
N LYS A 42 9.98 -4.73 27.32
CA LYS A 42 10.11 -5.88 28.22
C LYS A 42 11.55 -6.37 28.37
N GLU A 43 12.27 -6.54 27.25
CA GLU A 43 13.62 -7.13 27.25
C GLU A 43 14.72 -6.08 27.49
N THR A 44 14.38 -4.79 27.61
CA THR A 44 15.35 -3.66 27.67
C THR A 44 16.35 -3.68 26.51
N ASN A 45 15.99 -4.30 25.39
CA ASN A 45 16.87 -4.48 24.25
C ASN A 45 16.48 -3.54 23.10
N ILE A 46 17.29 -2.50 22.92
CA ILE A 46 17.10 -1.47 21.89
C ILE A 46 17.17 -2.01 20.46
N PHE A 47 17.77 -3.20 20.24
CA PHE A 47 17.81 -3.86 18.94
C PHE A 47 16.40 -4.10 18.35
N PHE A 48 15.38 -4.33 19.19
CA PHE A 48 14.00 -4.53 18.72
C PHE A 48 13.35 -3.27 18.13
N ILE A 49 13.81 -2.07 18.53
CA ILE A 49 13.32 -0.81 17.93
C ILE A 49 13.92 -0.62 16.55
N TYR A 50 15.20 -0.93 16.36
CA TYR A 50 15.81 -0.92 15.04
C TYR A 50 15.13 -1.93 14.12
N LEU A 51 14.76 -3.10 14.66
CA LEU A 51 14.00 -4.11 13.93
C LEU A 51 12.61 -3.61 13.50
N ALA A 52 11.99 -2.67 14.23
CA ALA A 52 10.66 -2.13 13.88
C ALA A 52 10.65 -1.31 12.58
N PHE A 53 11.78 -0.77 12.14
CA PHE A 53 11.88 -0.13 10.83
C PHE A 53 11.68 -1.12 9.68
N PHE A 54 12.09 -2.39 9.85
CA PHE A 54 11.98 -3.39 8.81
C PHE A 54 10.53 -3.61 8.33
N PRO A 55 9.56 -3.99 9.19
CA PRO A 55 8.17 -4.13 8.75
C PRO A 55 7.54 -2.79 8.36
N ALA A 56 7.90 -1.68 9.03
CA ALA A 56 7.33 -0.36 8.72
C ALA A 56 7.67 0.10 7.29
N LEU A 57 8.92 -0.04 6.86
CA LEU A 57 9.35 0.34 5.52
C LEU A 57 8.88 -0.67 4.46
N SER A 58 8.98 -1.96 4.75
CA SER A 58 8.54 -3.02 3.82
C SER A 58 7.05 -2.91 3.49
N PHE A 59 6.21 -2.67 4.51
CA PHE A 59 4.77 -2.52 4.29
C PHE A 59 4.40 -1.18 3.66
N TRP A 60 5.18 -0.12 3.86
CA TRP A 60 4.97 1.13 3.11
C TRP A 60 5.20 0.92 1.62
N GLU A 61 6.29 0.28 1.26
CA GLU A 61 6.63 -0.03 -0.12
C GLU A 61 5.55 -0.88 -0.81
N LEU A 62 5.12 -1.96 -0.16
CA LEU A 62 4.06 -2.84 -0.65
C LEU A 62 2.71 -2.13 -0.75
N ASP A 63 2.33 -1.30 0.23
CA ASP A 63 1.10 -0.52 0.19
C ASP A 63 1.10 0.47 -0.99
N GLY A 64 2.27 1.08 -1.26
CA GLY A 64 2.51 1.87 -2.47
C GLY A 64 2.31 1.08 -3.76
N TYR A 65 2.76 -0.18 -3.80
CA TYR A 65 2.58 -1.06 -4.95
C TYR A 65 1.09 -1.40 -5.18
N PHE A 66 0.35 -1.79 -4.13
CA PHE A 66 -1.08 -2.07 -4.26
C PHE A 66 -1.88 -0.85 -4.69
N LEU A 67 -1.59 0.33 -4.15
CA LEU A 67 -2.24 1.57 -4.58
C LEU A 67 -1.90 1.93 -6.03
N TRP A 68 -0.67 1.66 -6.48
CA TRP A 68 -0.27 1.89 -7.87
C TRP A 68 -1.03 0.96 -8.83
N GLN A 69 -1.11 -0.33 -8.51
CA GLN A 69 -1.90 -1.32 -9.26
C GLN A 69 -3.38 -0.94 -9.29
N GLU A 70 -3.96 -0.55 -8.16
CA GLU A 70 -5.36 -0.09 -8.09
C GLU A 70 -5.62 1.07 -9.07
N ARG A 71 -4.71 2.06 -9.13
CA ARG A 71 -4.83 3.19 -10.06
C ARG A 71 -4.74 2.76 -11.52
N LEU A 72 -3.88 1.81 -11.85
CA LEU A 72 -3.81 1.24 -13.20
C LEU A 72 -5.11 0.55 -13.59
N TYR A 73 -5.68 -0.28 -12.70
CA TYR A 73 -6.95 -0.94 -12.98
C TYR A 73 -8.13 0.03 -13.04
N ARG A 74 -8.12 1.13 -12.28
CA ARG A 74 -9.10 2.22 -12.44
C ARG A 74 -9.02 2.86 -13.83
N LYS A 75 -7.80 3.05 -14.37
CA LYS A 75 -7.60 3.54 -15.75
C LYS A 75 -8.04 2.54 -16.81
N LEU A 76 -7.76 1.26 -16.59
CA LEU A 76 -8.25 0.19 -17.46
C LEU A 76 -9.79 0.15 -17.47
N TYR A 77 -10.43 0.29 -16.29
CA TYR A 77 -11.88 0.40 -16.17
C TYR A 77 -12.43 1.58 -16.97
N ASP A 78 -11.82 2.76 -16.83
CA ASP A 78 -12.20 3.98 -17.57
C ASP A 78 -12.05 3.84 -19.09
N LYS A 79 -11.08 3.03 -19.54
CA LYS A 79 -10.91 2.70 -20.96
C LYS A 79 -12.02 1.76 -21.43
N VAL A 80 -12.22 0.63 -20.75
CA VAL A 80 -13.20 -0.40 -21.13
C VAL A 80 -14.63 0.14 -21.13
N ARG A 81 -15.01 0.99 -20.17
CA ARG A 81 -16.37 1.53 -20.10
C ARG A 81 -16.76 2.36 -21.34
N LYS A 82 -15.76 2.91 -22.06
CA LYS A 82 -15.96 3.72 -23.26
C LYS A 82 -15.93 2.91 -24.56
N MET A 83 -15.46 1.66 -24.53
CA MET A 83 -15.40 0.79 -25.72
C MET A 83 -16.80 0.38 -26.18
N SER A 84 -16.98 0.05 -27.46
CA SER A 84 -18.23 -0.56 -27.93
C SER A 84 -18.34 -2.02 -27.47
N GLU A 85 -19.55 -2.60 -27.49
CA GLU A 85 -19.74 -3.99 -27.05
C GLU A 85 -18.95 -5.00 -27.90
N SER A 86 -18.82 -4.74 -29.20
CA SER A 86 -18.11 -5.59 -30.16
C SER A 86 -16.59 -5.61 -29.96
N GLU A 87 -16.03 -4.64 -29.23
CA GLU A 87 -14.59 -4.53 -28.99
C GLU A 87 -14.15 -5.17 -27.67
N ILE A 88 -15.09 -5.68 -26.86
CA ILE A 88 -14.77 -6.25 -25.55
C ILE A 88 -14.05 -7.59 -25.73
N ASP A 89 -12.78 -7.61 -25.31
CA ASP A 89 -11.86 -8.75 -25.43
C ASP A 89 -11.50 -9.41 -24.09
N PHE A 90 -12.03 -8.89 -22.98
CA PHE A 90 -11.75 -9.33 -21.60
C PHE A 90 -10.26 -9.21 -21.18
N SER A 91 -9.46 -8.43 -21.90
CA SER A 91 -8.05 -8.22 -21.55
C SER A 91 -7.88 -7.56 -20.19
N MET A 92 -6.93 -8.05 -19.40
CA MET A 92 -6.54 -7.49 -18.10
C MET A 92 -5.19 -6.79 -18.14
N ASP A 93 -4.67 -6.53 -19.34
CA ASP A 93 -3.37 -5.90 -19.54
C ASP A 93 -3.42 -4.38 -19.26
N THR A 94 -2.79 -3.99 -18.16
CA THR A 94 -2.67 -2.59 -17.73
C THR A 94 -1.54 -1.84 -18.44
N SER A 95 -0.69 -2.51 -19.22
CA SER A 95 0.40 -1.87 -19.98
C SER A 95 -0.12 -0.76 -20.90
N THR A 96 -1.34 -0.95 -21.42
CA THR A 96 -2.00 -0.02 -22.33
C THR A 96 -2.40 1.32 -21.70
N VAL A 97 -2.44 1.39 -20.36
CA VAL A 97 -2.79 2.61 -19.60
C VAL A 97 -1.67 3.05 -18.65
N ASN A 98 -0.48 2.42 -18.72
CA ASN A 98 0.58 2.66 -17.75
C ASN A 98 1.07 4.13 -17.71
N LYS A 99 1.04 4.82 -18.86
CA LYS A 99 1.46 6.22 -19.00
C LYS A 99 0.46 7.20 -18.38
N GLU A 100 -0.76 6.77 -18.10
CA GLU A 100 -1.81 7.59 -17.48
C GLU A 100 -1.72 7.62 -15.95
N VAL A 101 -0.88 6.77 -15.36
CA VAL A 101 -0.68 6.68 -13.91
C VAL A 101 0.75 7.11 -13.59
N LYS A 102 0.92 7.85 -12.50
CA LYS A 102 2.26 8.21 -12.02
C LYS A 102 3.09 6.95 -11.73
N PRO A 103 4.43 7.02 -11.88
CA PRO A 103 5.30 5.91 -11.50
C PRO A 103 5.05 5.44 -10.07
N TRP A 104 5.24 4.16 -9.82
CA TRP A 104 5.02 3.52 -8.52
C TRP A 104 5.66 4.31 -7.36
N VAL A 105 6.92 4.73 -7.50
CA VAL A 105 7.62 5.54 -6.49
C VAL A 105 6.84 6.80 -6.12
N CYS A 106 6.31 7.54 -7.10
CA CYS A 106 5.49 8.73 -6.83
C CYS A 106 4.17 8.39 -6.12
N VAL A 107 3.61 7.19 -6.34
CA VAL A 107 2.41 6.71 -5.67
C VAL A 107 2.71 6.32 -4.22
N THR A 108 3.82 5.61 -3.99
CA THR A 108 4.32 5.24 -2.65
C THR A 108 4.51 6.47 -1.76
N PHE A 109 4.99 7.58 -2.32
CA PHE A 109 5.14 8.85 -1.61
C PHE A 109 3.95 9.80 -1.72
N SER A 110 2.77 9.31 -2.09
CA SER A 110 1.55 10.13 -2.12
C SER A 110 1.11 10.60 -0.73
N LYS A 111 0.29 11.66 -0.67
CA LYS A 111 -0.12 12.32 0.59
C LYS A 111 -0.70 11.33 1.61
N THR A 112 -1.56 10.43 1.19
CA THR A 112 -2.24 9.47 2.07
C THR A 112 -1.25 8.48 2.69
N LEU A 113 -0.38 7.87 1.87
CA LEU A 113 0.60 6.90 2.35
C LEU A 113 1.70 7.55 3.19
N ARG A 114 2.13 8.76 2.80
CA ARG A 114 3.13 9.51 3.57
C ARG A 114 2.62 9.90 4.95
N ILE A 115 1.36 10.32 5.07
CA ILE A 115 0.78 10.63 6.38
C ILE A 115 0.71 9.36 7.23
N PHE A 116 0.18 8.26 6.70
CA PHE A 116 0.01 7.02 7.46
C PHE A 116 1.36 6.41 7.88
N HIS A 117 2.19 6.03 6.90
CA HIS A 117 3.46 5.35 7.18
C HIS A 117 4.49 6.29 7.79
N GLY A 118 4.46 7.58 7.44
CA GLY A 118 5.28 8.60 8.11
C GLY A 118 4.93 8.76 9.59
N THR A 119 3.67 8.55 9.99
CA THR A 119 3.29 8.54 11.41
C THR A 119 3.88 7.32 12.13
N ILE A 120 3.84 6.14 11.50
CA ILE A 120 4.44 4.92 12.06
C ILE A 120 5.96 5.08 12.21
N VAL A 121 6.64 5.53 11.15
CA VAL A 121 8.09 5.77 11.17
C VAL A 121 8.44 6.86 12.20
N GLY A 122 7.65 7.94 12.27
CA GLY A 122 7.81 8.99 13.26
C GLY A 122 7.69 8.48 14.69
N ALA A 123 6.72 7.59 14.96
CA ALA A 123 6.57 6.96 16.26
C ALA A 123 7.79 6.11 16.64
N ILE A 124 8.35 5.33 15.69
CA ILE A 124 9.58 4.57 15.90
C ILE A 124 10.74 5.49 16.26
N VAL A 125 10.93 6.59 15.52
CA VAL A 125 11.99 7.57 15.78
C VAL A 125 11.82 8.23 17.16
N ILE A 126 10.60 8.63 17.52
CA ILE A 126 10.33 9.25 18.83
C ILE A 126 10.68 8.28 19.97
N VAL A 127 10.21 7.02 19.89
CA VAL A 127 10.49 6.01 20.92
C VAL A 127 11.99 5.73 21.01
N MET A 128 12.68 5.62 19.88
CA MET A 128 14.12 5.45 19.82
C MET A 128 14.87 6.59 20.53
N LEU A 129 14.51 7.85 20.24
CA LEU A 129 15.14 9.03 20.86
C LEU A 129 14.90 9.07 22.37
N LEU A 130 13.68 8.79 22.82
CA LEU A 130 13.35 8.74 24.25
C LEU A 130 14.21 7.72 25.01
N ILE A 131 14.44 6.54 24.42
CA ILE A 131 15.26 5.49 25.05
C ILE A 131 16.73 5.86 25.07
N ILE A 132 17.24 6.50 24.02
CA ILE A 132 18.63 6.97 23.99
C ILE A 132 18.84 8.05 25.06
N LEU A 133 17.92 9.01 25.19
CA LEU A 133 17.98 10.09 26.18
C LEU A 133 17.87 9.59 27.63
N GLN A 134 17.21 8.46 27.88
CA GLN A 134 17.14 7.85 29.22
C GLN A 134 18.42 7.07 29.60
N ARG A 135 19.27 6.73 28.62
CA ARG A 135 20.48 5.92 28.82
C ARG A 135 21.78 6.75 28.88
N GLY A 136 21.77 7.98 28.39
CA GLY A 136 22.89 8.93 28.47
C GLY A 136 22.78 9.80 29.70
#